data_AF-A0A932CQW5-F1
#
_entry.id   AF-A0A932CQW5-F1
#
_cell.length_a   1.000
_cell.length_b   1.000
_cell.length_c   1.000
_cell.angle_alpha   90.00
_cell.angle_beta   90.00
_cell.angle_gamma   90.00
#
_symmetry.space_group_name_H-M   'P 1'
#
loop_
_entity.id
_entity.type
_entity.pdbx_description
1 polymer ?
#
loop_
_entity_poly.entity_id
_entity_poly.type
_entity_poly.pdbx_seq_one_letter_code
_entity_poly.pdbx_strand_id
1 'polypeptide(L)'
;MAEKQNGAPGGLAQAEALFKAGRFQEALDAYRRVADLYPQAPDGPESLFWVGYLYLLNLGEEVPPRGMARQSFQALVARYPNAPQRAWAEILIRLIDQLEESEKKRVDGQQAHETLMQELGESKTEQERLLQEREALKRELEGLQQRIERLKGENAGLKTELKRLKDLDILLEKKSQPLGP
;
A
#
# COMPACT_ATOMS: atom_id res chain seq x y z
N MET A 1 10.70 16.27 67.14
CA MET A 1 9.75 15.82 66.10
C MET A 1 10.20 16.46 64.80
N ALA A 2 10.94 15.73 63.99
CA ALA A 2 11.54 16.22 62.75
C ALA A 2 10.58 16.01 61.57
N GLU A 3 10.52 17.02 60.71
CA GLU A 3 9.59 17.20 59.61
C GLU A 3 9.60 16.04 58.61
N LYS A 4 8.40 15.58 58.24
CA LYS A 4 8.16 14.76 57.05
C LYS A 4 8.30 15.65 55.79
N GLN A 5 9.52 15.91 55.35
CA GLN A 5 9.82 16.49 54.02
C GLN A 5 10.40 15.40 53.10
N ASN A 6 9.59 14.41 52.72
CA ASN A 6 9.97 13.37 51.73
C ASN A 6 9.23 13.55 50.38
N GLY A 7 8.87 14.78 50.02
CA GLY A 7 8.47 15.16 48.66
C GLY A 7 9.58 16.00 48.03
N ALA A 8 9.79 15.94 46.72
CA ALA A 8 10.72 16.82 46.02
C ALA A 8 10.26 18.28 46.21
N PRO A 9 10.90 19.12 47.04
CA PRO A 9 10.35 20.44 47.32
C PRO A 9 10.36 21.28 46.03
N GLY A 10 9.18 21.50 45.44
CA GLY A 10 8.97 22.36 44.28
C GLY A 10 9.21 21.75 42.89
N GLY A 11 9.57 20.46 42.78
CA GLY A 11 9.86 19.83 41.48
C GLY A 11 8.64 19.74 40.54
N LEU A 12 7.50 19.29 41.08
CA LEU A 12 6.25 19.17 40.32
C LEU A 12 5.70 20.56 39.93
N ALA A 13 5.69 21.50 40.87
CA ALA A 13 5.23 22.88 40.62
C ALA A 13 6.07 23.60 39.56
N GLN A 14 7.38 23.38 39.54
CA GLN A 14 8.26 23.89 38.49
C GLN A 14 7.90 23.30 37.12
N ALA A 15 7.72 21.97 37.05
CA ALA A 15 7.35 21.28 35.82
C ALA A 15 6.00 21.78 35.28
N GLU A 16 5.01 21.97 36.15
CA GLU A 16 3.72 22.57 35.78
C GLU A 16 3.84 24.01 35.28
N ALA A 17 4.68 24.83 35.93
CA ALA A 17 4.89 26.21 35.50
C ALA A 17 5.53 26.25 34.10
N LEU A 18 6.52 25.39 33.84
CA LEU A 18 7.13 25.24 32.52
C LEU A 18 6.10 24.76 31.48
N PHE A 19 5.24 23.81 31.83
CA PHE A 19 4.17 23.33 30.97
C PHE A 19 3.19 24.44 30.61
N LYS A 20 2.70 25.19 31.60
CA LYS A 20 1.77 26.32 31.41
C LYS A 20 2.41 27.46 30.60
N ALA A 21 3.72 27.61 30.67
CA ALA A 21 4.49 28.55 29.85
C ALA A 21 4.76 28.05 28.42
N GLY A 22 4.29 26.85 28.04
CA GLY A 22 4.53 26.26 26.72
C GLY A 22 5.96 25.74 26.51
N ARG A 23 6.78 25.71 27.56
CA ARG A 23 8.17 25.23 27.54
C ARG A 23 8.17 23.71 27.71
N PHE A 24 7.59 23.01 26.74
CA PHE A 24 7.24 21.59 26.86
C PHE A 24 8.45 20.68 27.06
N GLN A 25 9.57 20.95 26.40
CA GLN A 25 10.79 20.15 26.57
C GLN A 25 11.34 20.26 28.00
N GLU A 26 11.39 21.48 28.53
CA GLU A 26 11.85 21.71 29.89
C GLU A 26 10.88 21.17 30.94
N ALA A 27 9.57 21.25 30.66
CA ALA A 27 8.56 20.62 31.48
C ALA A 27 8.73 19.10 31.52
N LEU A 28 8.94 18.48 30.35
CA LEU A 28 9.21 17.05 30.23
C LEU A 28 10.44 16.64 31.06
N ASP A 29 11.55 17.37 30.92
CA ASP A 29 12.78 17.10 31.68
C ASP A 29 12.56 17.26 33.19
N ALA A 30 11.80 18.28 33.60
CA ALA A 30 11.45 18.49 34.99
C ALA A 30 10.56 17.38 35.55
N TYR A 31 9.49 16.96 34.84
CA TYR A 31 8.65 15.84 35.26
C TYR A 31 9.43 14.53 35.33
N ARG A 32 10.29 14.23 34.36
CA ARG A 32 11.17 13.04 34.40
C ARG A 32 12.06 13.06 35.63
N ARG A 33 12.69 14.21 35.93
CA ARG A 33 13.51 14.36 37.13
C ARG A 33 12.74 14.06 38.41
N VAL A 34 11.49 14.52 38.53
CA VAL A 34 10.65 14.20 39.69
C VAL A 34 10.38 12.69 39.76
N ALA A 35 9.99 12.07 38.64
CA ALA A 35 9.68 10.65 38.57
C ALA A 35 10.89 9.74 38.86
N ASP A 36 12.09 10.13 38.45
CA ASP A 36 13.31 9.34 38.57
C ASP A 36 14.01 9.52 39.92
N LEU A 37 14.10 10.75 40.41
CA LEU A 37 14.81 11.05 41.66
C LEU A 37 13.94 10.83 42.91
N TYR A 38 12.61 10.90 42.77
CA TYR A 38 11.69 10.80 43.88
C TYR A 38 10.57 9.76 43.64
N PRO A 39 10.92 8.50 43.33
CA PRO A 39 9.96 7.46 42.96
C PRO A 39 9.05 7.00 44.13
N GLN A 40 9.29 7.46 45.34
CA GLN A 40 8.45 7.19 46.52
C GLN A 40 7.69 8.43 46.99
N ALA A 41 7.90 9.58 46.35
CA ALA A 41 7.18 10.80 46.69
C ALA A 41 5.73 10.72 46.16
N PRO A 42 4.78 11.38 46.84
CA PRO A 42 3.39 11.49 46.38
C PRO A 42 3.24 12.05 44.96
N ASP A 43 4.23 12.84 44.51
CA ASP A 43 4.26 13.51 43.20
C ASP A 43 4.73 12.61 42.05
N GLY A 44 5.29 11.44 42.37
CA GLY A 44 5.84 10.50 41.39
C GLY A 44 4.82 9.98 40.36
N PRO A 45 3.61 9.54 40.75
CA PRO A 45 2.56 9.12 39.82
C PRO A 45 2.13 10.23 38.87
N GLU A 46 1.94 11.45 39.38
CA GLU A 46 1.53 12.60 38.57
C GLU A 46 2.61 13.00 37.56
N SER A 47 3.87 12.95 37.99
CA SER A 47 5.01 13.24 37.12
C SER A 47 5.10 12.24 35.96
N LEU A 48 4.99 10.93 36.22
CA LEU A 48 4.95 9.91 35.17
C LEU A 48 3.76 10.08 34.22
N PHE A 49 2.61 10.53 34.74
CA PHE A 49 1.44 10.81 33.92
C PHE A 49 1.73 11.92 32.92
N TRP A 50 2.30 13.04 33.39
CA TRP A 50 2.64 14.18 32.52
C TRP A 50 3.76 13.88 31.52
N VAL A 51 4.75 13.06 31.88
CA VAL A 51 5.74 12.53 30.91
C VAL A 51 5.04 11.77 29.79
N GLY A 52 4.17 10.81 30.14
CA GLY A 52 3.42 10.05 29.16
C GLY A 52 2.52 10.92 28.29
N TYR A 53 1.88 11.93 28.88
CA TYR A 53 0.97 12.84 28.18
C TYR A 53 1.70 13.77 27.21
N LEU A 54 2.83 14.36 27.61
CA LEU A 54 3.68 15.16 26.74
C LEU A 54 4.19 14.35 25.54
N TYR A 55 4.56 13.10 25.78
CA TYR A 55 4.95 12.19 24.72
C TYR A 55 3.80 11.83 23.78
N LEU A 56 2.60 11.59 24.31
CA LEU A 56 1.44 11.24 23.49
C LEU A 56 1.03 12.38 22.54
N LEU A 57 1.17 13.63 23.00
CA LEU A 57 0.82 14.82 22.23
C LEU A 57 1.97 15.33 21.36
N ASN A 58 3.12 14.65 21.35
CA ASN A 58 4.33 15.10 20.66
C ASN A 58 4.70 16.55 20.99
N LEU A 59 4.58 16.92 22.27
CA LEU A 59 4.89 18.26 22.76
C LEU A 59 6.35 18.31 23.21
N GLY A 60 7.15 19.12 22.52
CA GLY A 60 8.60 19.22 22.72
C GLY A 60 9.30 19.48 21.39
N GLU A 61 10.62 19.60 21.42
CA GLU A 61 11.41 19.76 20.20
C GLU A 61 11.58 18.43 19.46
N GLU A 62 11.58 17.31 20.19
CA GLU A 62 11.66 15.97 19.63
C GLU A 62 10.28 15.32 19.58
N VAL A 63 9.92 14.78 18.42
CA VAL A 63 8.72 13.95 18.25
C VAL A 63 9.04 12.56 18.80
N PRO A 64 8.57 12.20 19.99
CA PRO A 64 8.88 10.92 20.58
C PRO A 64 7.99 9.84 19.97
N PRO A 65 8.47 8.60 19.83
CA PRO A 65 7.59 7.49 19.47
C PRO A 65 6.46 7.36 20.50
N ARG A 66 5.24 7.04 20.06
CA ARG A 66 4.12 6.73 20.99
C ARG A 66 4.45 5.63 21.99
N GLY A 67 5.39 4.74 21.64
CA GLY A 67 5.97 3.77 22.56
C GLY A 67 6.56 4.37 23.84
N MET A 68 7.13 5.59 23.80
CA MET A 68 7.63 6.29 25.00
C MET A 68 6.50 6.76 25.91
N ALA A 69 5.41 7.27 25.33
CA ALA A 69 4.20 7.61 26.07
C ALA A 69 3.64 6.38 26.78
N ARG A 70 3.52 5.28 26.03
CA ARG A 70 3.05 3.99 26.53
C ARG A 70 3.90 3.46 27.68
N GLN A 71 5.22 3.49 27.54
CA GLN A 71 6.16 3.06 28.59
C GLN A 71 6.00 3.87 29.87
N SER A 72 5.79 5.19 29.75
CA SER A 72 5.60 6.07 30.91
C SER A 72 4.30 5.74 31.66
N PHE A 73 3.21 5.53 30.93
CA PHE A 73 1.95 5.08 31.52
C PHE A 73 2.05 3.67 32.14
N GLN A 74 2.77 2.75 31.50
CA GLN A 74 3.01 1.42 32.06
C GLN A 74 3.83 1.48 33.35
N ALA A 75 4.85 2.34 33.40
CA ALA A 75 5.61 2.57 34.62
C ALA A 75 4.72 3.12 35.74
N LEU A 76 3.79 4.02 35.42
CA LEU A 76 2.80 4.53 36.39
C LEU A 76 1.93 3.41 36.94
N VAL A 77 1.32 2.60 36.06
CA VAL A 77 0.44 1.49 36.46
C VAL A 77 1.18 0.45 37.30
N ALA A 78 2.43 0.14 36.94
CA ALA A 78 3.24 -0.87 37.63
C ALA A 78 3.78 -0.38 38.98
N ARG A 79 4.28 0.86 39.06
CA ARG A 79 4.92 1.41 40.27
C ARG A 79 3.90 1.94 41.29
N TYR A 80 2.76 2.42 40.81
CA TYR A 80 1.76 3.10 41.65
C TYR A 80 0.37 2.48 41.48
N PRO A 81 0.15 1.24 41.93
CA PRO A 81 -1.09 0.50 41.69
C PRO A 81 -2.34 1.15 42.33
N ASN A 82 -2.16 2.04 43.32
CA ASN A 82 -3.26 2.72 44.02
C ASN A 82 -3.37 4.22 43.69
N ALA A 83 -2.59 4.73 42.73
CA ALA A 83 -2.61 6.15 42.39
C ALA A 83 -3.88 6.54 41.62
N PRO A 84 -4.46 7.74 41.86
CA PRO A 84 -5.62 8.23 41.12
C PRO A 84 -5.42 8.27 39.59
N GLN A 85 -4.19 8.53 39.14
CA GLN A 85 -3.82 8.63 37.73
C GLN A 85 -3.79 7.27 37.02
N ARG A 86 -3.81 6.15 37.75
CA ARG A 86 -3.72 4.80 37.19
C ARG A 86 -4.81 4.50 36.17
N ALA A 87 -6.06 4.79 36.51
CA ALA A 87 -7.20 4.51 35.63
C ALA A 87 -7.08 5.27 34.29
N TRP A 88 -6.62 6.52 34.34
CA TRP A 88 -6.35 7.32 33.15
C TRP A 88 -5.19 6.77 32.33
N ALA A 89 -4.09 6.36 32.98
CA ALA A 89 -2.97 5.72 32.30
C ALA A 89 -3.38 4.43 31.57
N GLU A 90 -4.22 3.58 32.17
CA GLU A 90 -4.75 2.36 31.55
C GLU A 90 -5.66 2.64 30.33
N ILE A 91 -6.42 3.74 30.36
CA ILE A 91 -7.20 4.19 29.20
C ILE A 91 -6.27 4.66 28.08
N LEU A 92 -5.26 5.47 28.41
CA LEU A 92 -4.33 6.02 27.42
C LEU A 92 -3.44 4.93 26.79
N ILE A 93 -3.03 3.90 27.56
CA ILE A 93 -2.33 2.72 26.99
C ILE A 93 -3.20 2.03 25.94
N ARG A 94 -4.49 1.77 26.25
CA ARG A 94 -5.41 1.15 25.30
C ARG A 94 -5.63 2.00 24.05
N LEU A 95 -5.73 3.32 24.22
CA LEU A 95 -5.84 4.26 23.09
C LEU A 95 -4.58 4.20 22.21
N ILE A 96 -3.39 4.21 22.81
CA ILE A 96 -2.12 4.09 22.07
C ILE A 96 -2.10 2.78 21.27
N ASP A 97 -2.45 1.66 21.90
CA ASP A 97 -2.48 0.35 21.24
C ASP A 97 -3.46 0.33 20.06
N GLN A 98 -4.63 0.94 20.21
CA GLN A 98 -5.62 1.07 19.13
C GLN A 98 -5.11 1.96 17.98
N LEU A 99 -4.46 3.09 18.31
CA LEU A 99 -3.89 3.99 17.32
C LEU A 99 -2.80 3.30 16.50
N GLU A 100 -1.85 2.62 17.16
CA GLU A 100 -0.78 1.87 16.51
C GLU A 100 -1.33 0.76 15.59
N GLU A 101 -2.31 0.00 16.06
CA GLU A 101 -2.96 -1.05 15.25
C GLU A 101 -3.70 -0.46 14.04
N SER A 102 -4.41 0.66 14.22
CA SER A 102 -5.11 1.35 13.12
C SER A 102 -4.15 1.92 12.08
N GLU A 103 -3.02 2.48 12.51
CA GLU A 103 -1.99 3.00 11.61
C GLU A 103 -1.33 1.87 10.82
N LYS A 104 -1.02 0.75 11.49
CA LYS A 104 -0.51 -0.44 10.83
C LYS A 104 -1.45 -0.91 9.73
N LYS A 105 -2.75 -1.10 10.05
CA LYS A 105 -3.77 -1.46 9.06
C LYS A 105 -3.87 -0.47 7.90
N ARG A 106 -3.74 0.83 8.20
CA ARG A 106 -3.76 1.88 7.18
C ARG A 106 -2.54 1.78 6.25
N VAL A 107 -1.34 1.55 6.79
CA VAL A 107 -0.11 1.38 6.00
C VAL A 107 -0.18 0.11 5.14
N ASP A 108 -0.58 -1.02 5.73
CA ASP A 108 -0.75 -2.29 5.01
C ASP A 108 -1.78 -2.14 3.89
N GLY A 109 -2.92 -1.48 4.17
CA GLY A 109 -3.95 -1.20 3.17
C GLY A 109 -3.48 -0.25 2.06
N GLN A 110 -2.66 0.75 2.39
CA GLN A 110 -2.07 1.67 1.41
C GLN A 110 -1.09 0.93 0.48
N GLN A 111 -0.24 0.06 1.02
CA GLN A 111 0.69 -0.76 0.23
C GLN A 111 -0.06 -1.75 -0.68
N ALA A 112 -1.11 -2.39 -0.17
CA ALA A 112 -1.95 -3.29 -0.98
C ALA A 112 -2.65 -2.53 -2.11
N HIS A 113 -3.16 -1.32 -1.85
CA HIS A 113 -3.76 -0.48 -2.88
C HIS A 113 -2.75 -0.08 -3.97
N GLU A 114 -1.54 0.32 -3.57
CA GLU A 114 -0.47 0.67 -4.51
C GLU A 114 -0.09 -0.51 -5.42
N THR A 115 0.05 -1.70 -4.84
CA THR A 115 0.34 -2.94 -5.58
C THR A 115 -0.76 -3.24 -6.60
N LEU A 116 -2.03 -3.17 -6.18
CA LEU A 116 -3.18 -3.39 -7.08
C LEU A 116 -3.24 -2.36 -8.21
N MET A 117 -2.89 -1.10 -7.93
CA MET A 117 -2.86 -0.06 -8.96
C MET A 117 -1.75 -0.30 -9.99
N GLN A 118 -0.60 -0.83 -9.56
CA GLN A 118 0.47 -1.24 -10.46
C GLN A 118 0.04 -2.41 -11.34
N GLU A 119 -0.50 -3.49 -10.75
CA GLU A 119 -0.99 -4.67 -11.48
C GLU A 119 -2.10 -4.29 -12.47
N LEU A 120 -3.00 -3.37 -12.09
CA LEU A 120 -4.04 -2.86 -12.98
C LEU A 120 -3.43 -2.08 -14.16
N GLY A 121 -2.36 -1.32 -13.92
CA GLY A 121 -1.61 -0.63 -14.98
C GLY A 121 -0.99 -1.63 -15.97
N GLU A 122 -0.29 -2.63 -15.46
CA GLU A 122 0.33 -3.70 -16.26
C GLU A 122 -0.73 -4.47 -17.06
N SER A 123 -1.84 -4.87 -16.42
CA SER A 123 -2.94 -5.55 -17.09
C SER A 123 -3.57 -4.71 -18.20
N LYS A 124 -3.69 -3.39 -18.04
CA LYS A 124 -4.19 -2.50 -19.10
C LYS A 124 -3.24 -2.46 -20.30
N THR A 125 -1.93 -2.36 -20.05
CA THR A 125 -0.94 -2.37 -21.13
C THR A 125 -0.94 -3.69 -21.90
N GLU A 126 -1.08 -4.82 -21.20
CA GLU A 126 -1.20 -6.13 -21.85
C GLU A 126 -2.51 -6.25 -22.65
N GLN A 127 -3.62 -5.73 -22.11
CA GLN A 127 -4.89 -5.71 -22.82
C GLN A 127 -4.80 -4.89 -24.12
N GLU A 128 -4.13 -3.74 -24.11
CA GLU A 128 -3.90 -2.92 -25.30
C GLU A 128 -3.03 -3.65 -26.33
N ARG A 129 -1.97 -4.33 -25.88
CA ARG A 129 -1.11 -5.14 -26.74
C ARG A 129 -1.89 -6.27 -27.41
N LEU A 130 -2.67 -7.02 -26.64
CA LEU A 130 -3.51 -8.11 -27.16
C LEU A 130 -4.56 -7.59 -28.16
N LEU A 131 -5.10 -6.38 -27.92
CA LEU A 131 -6.03 -5.74 -28.85
C LEU A 131 -5.35 -5.45 -30.19
N GLN A 132 -4.14 -4.89 -30.18
CA GLN A 132 -3.36 -4.61 -31.39
C GLN A 132 -3.01 -5.90 -32.15
N GLU A 133 -2.57 -6.95 -31.42
CA GLU A 133 -2.27 -8.25 -32.03
C GLU A 133 -3.50 -8.88 -32.68
N ARG A 134 -4.66 -8.84 -32.00
CA ARG A 134 -5.93 -9.32 -32.55
C ARG A 134 -6.30 -8.57 -33.84
N GLU A 135 -6.09 -7.26 -33.89
CA GLU A 135 -6.35 -6.47 -35.11
C GLU A 135 -5.39 -6.82 -36.25
N ALA A 136 -4.11 -7.04 -35.95
CA ALA A 136 -3.13 -7.47 -36.94
C ALA A 136 -3.49 -8.84 -37.53
N LEU A 137 -3.79 -9.83 -36.67
CA LEU A 137 -4.23 -11.16 -37.09
C LEU A 137 -5.50 -11.11 -37.94
N LYS A 138 -6.45 -10.23 -37.60
CA LYS A 138 -7.67 -10.06 -38.39
C LYS A 138 -7.35 -9.57 -39.80
N ARG A 139 -6.46 -8.60 -39.97
CA ARG A 139 -6.02 -8.10 -41.28
C ARG A 139 -5.32 -9.19 -42.10
N GLU A 140 -4.45 -9.97 -41.47
CA GLU A 140 -3.79 -11.10 -42.13
C GLU A 140 -4.81 -12.14 -42.62
N LEU A 141 -5.79 -12.49 -41.78
CA LEU A 141 -6.84 -13.44 -42.11
C LEU A 141 -7.69 -12.94 -43.29
N GLU A 142 -8.06 -11.66 -43.31
CA GLU A 142 -8.75 -11.03 -44.45
C GLU A 142 -7.90 -11.09 -45.74
N GLY A 143 -6.59 -10.83 -45.64
CA GLY A 143 -5.66 -10.94 -46.78
C GLY A 143 -5.53 -12.36 -47.32
N LEU A 144 -5.45 -13.36 -46.42
CA LEU A 144 -5.42 -14.77 -46.80
C LEU A 144 -6.73 -15.22 -47.46
N GLN A 145 -7.88 -14.77 -46.95
CA GLN A 145 -9.19 -15.04 -47.56
C GLN A 145 -9.26 -14.50 -48.99
N GLN A 146 -8.84 -13.25 -49.21
CA GLN A 146 -8.80 -12.66 -50.56
C GLN A 146 -7.89 -13.45 -51.50
N ARG A 147 -6.72 -13.90 -51.02
CA ARG A 147 -5.79 -14.70 -51.82
C ARG A 147 -6.35 -16.07 -52.18
N ILE A 148 -7.05 -16.72 -51.25
CA ILE A 148 -7.76 -17.99 -51.49
C ILE A 148 -8.80 -17.80 -52.60
N GLU A 149 -9.62 -16.75 -52.52
CA GLU A 149 -10.64 -16.49 -53.55
C GLU A 149 -10.03 -16.20 -54.92
N ARG A 150 -8.93 -15.44 -54.97
CA ARG A 150 -8.19 -15.21 -56.21
C ARG A 150 -7.67 -16.52 -56.81
N LEU A 151 -7.01 -17.37 -56.01
CA LEU A 151 -6.48 -18.66 -56.46
C LEU A 151 -7.60 -19.63 -56.91
N LYS A 152 -8.78 -19.58 -56.29
CA LYS A 152 -9.95 -20.33 -56.75
C LYS A 152 -10.40 -19.86 -58.14
N GLY A 153 -10.47 -18.56 -58.36
CA GLY A 153 -10.80 -17.96 -59.65
C GLY A 153 -9.80 -18.34 -60.76
N GLU A 154 -8.49 -18.21 -60.48
CA GLU A 154 -7.41 -18.61 -61.38
C GLU A 154 -7.50 -20.11 -61.74
N ASN A 155 -7.70 -20.98 -60.75
CA ASN A 155 -7.89 -22.42 -60.97
C ASN A 155 -9.12 -22.74 -61.84
N ALA A 156 -10.23 -22.03 -61.66
CA ALA A 156 -11.43 -22.21 -62.48
C ALA A 156 -11.17 -21.79 -63.95
N GLY A 157 -10.44 -20.69 -64.16
CA GLY A 157 -9.98 -20.24 -65.47
C GLY A 157 -9.11 -21.29 -66.16
N LEU A 158 -8.05 -21.75 -65.48
CA LEU A 158 -7.14 -22.78 -65.98
C LEU A 158 -7.86 -24.09 -66.33
N LYS A 159 -8.84 -24.52 -65.51
CA LYS A 159 -9.67 -25.70 -65.82
C LYS A 159 -10.47 -25.53 -67.11
N THR A 160 -10.99 -24.34 -67.37
CA THR A 160 -11.76 -24.03 -68.57
C THR A 160 -10.87 -24.03 -69.82
N GLU A 161 -9.69 -23.43 -69.71
CA GLU A 161 -8.71 -23.38 -70.80
C GLU A 161 -8.15 -24.78 -71.12
N LEU A 162 -7.83 -25.57 -70.08
CA LEU A 162 -7.44 -26.97 -70.24
C LEU A 162 -8.52 -27.78 -70.98
N LYS A 163 -9.80 -27.55 -70.68
CA LYS A 163 -10.90 -28.21 -71.40
C LYS A 163 -10.92 -27.81 -72.89
N ARG A 164 -10.79 -26.52 -73.20
CA ARG A 164 -10.74 -26.02 -74.59
C ARG A 164 -9.56 -26.61 -75.37
N LEU A 165 -8.39 -26.69 -74.75
CA LEU A 165 -7.21 -27.29 -75.39
C LEU A 165 -7.44 -28.77 -75.71
N LYS A 166 -8.03 -29.54 -74.77
CA LYS A 166 -8.41 -30.94 -75.02
C LYS A 166 -9.42 -31.07 -76.15
N ASP A 167 -10.44 -30.21 -76.19
CA ASP A 167 -11.44 -30.21 -77.25
C ASP A 167 -10.81 -29.89 -78.62
N LEU A 168 -9.85 -28.95 -78.66
CA LEU A 168 -9.10 -28.59 -79.87
C LEU A 168 -8.22 -29.75 -80.36
N ASP A 169 -7.54 -30.44 -79.46
CA ASP A 169 -6.66 -31.58 -79.77
C ASP A 169 -7.46 -32.71 -80.43
N ILE A 170 -8.64 -33.03 -79.87
CA ILE A 170 -9.59 -34.00 -80.46
C ILE A 170 -10.01 -33.59 -81.88
N LEU A 171 -10.22 -32.29 -82.14
CA LEU A 171 -10.57 -31.79 -83.48
C LEU A 171 -9.40 -31.90 -84.46
N LEU A 172 -8.18 -31.67 -84.00
CA LEU A 172 -6.97 -31.80 -84.81
C LEU A 172 -6.67 -33.27 -85.15
N GLU A 173 -6.84 -34.20 -84.21
CA GLU A 173 -6.76 -35.65 -84.46
C GLU A 173 -7.77 -36.10 -85.52
N LYS A 174 -9.03 -35.64 -85.42
CA LYS A 174 -10.05 -35.94 -86.44
C LYS A 174 -9.71 -35.39 -87.83
N LYS A 175 -9.06 -34.22 -87.89
CA LYS A 175 -8.69 -33.58 -89.16
C LYS A 175 -7.41 -34.17 -89.79
N SER A 176 -6.57 -34.81 -88.99
CA SER A 176 -5.31 -35.42 -89.43
C SER A 176 -5.42 -36.91 -89.77
N GLN A 177 -6.58 -37.54 -89.53
CA GLN A 177 -6.90 -38.85 -90.13
C GLN A 177 -6.96 -38.71 -91.67
N PRO A 178 -6.17 -39.48 -92.44
CA PRO A 178 -6.16 -39.36 -93.89
C PRO A 178 -7.53 -39.75 -94.44
N LEU A 179 -8.03 -38.95 -95.39
CA LEU A 179 -9.15 -39.32 -96.25
C LEU A 179 -8.76 -40.63 -96.95
N GLY A 180 -9.30 -41.75 -96.45
CA GLY A 180 -9.08 -43.08 -97.00
C GLY A 180 -9.56 -43.16 -98.47
N PRO A 181 -8.98 -44.08 -99.25
CA PRO A 181 -9.08 -44.12 -100.71
C PRO A 181 -10.51 -44.24 -101.25
#